data_AF-A0A417VN71-F1
#
_entry.id   AF-A0A417VN71-F1
#
_cell.length_a   1.000
_cell.length_b   1.000
_cell.length_c   1.000
_cell.angle_alpha   90.00
_cell.angle_beta   90.00
_cell.angle_gamma   90.00
#
_symmetry.space_group_name_H-M   'P 1'
#
loop_
_entity.id
_entity.type
_entity.pdbx_description
1 polymer ?
#
loop_
_entity_poly.entity_id
_entity_poly.type
_entity_poly.pdbx_seq_one_letter_code
_entity_poly.pdbx_strand_id
1 'polypeptide(L)'
;MKDINMIYTDLIHQKREAEARLTEYQKKLEQLQERKSNIIIKKINGDLYYYSQHRENGKVVSKYLGAVKPGSIVDEEKKQMQISDLSEKVKNLKLDIESLEQMIKCYIKRKKQDSILDNFSFEVYWKDDITARVYVRGKNVTVSKYTENPGKQLFAEKKMTRYQLGKIFEMRCWEKGRADINEILENLGLKEYNPYEIVRKTHGVSYNDYIWFRFPGEQLTSKDVLVRD
;
A
#
# COMPACT_ATOMS: atom_id res chain seq x y z
N MET A 1 -2.21 -17.65 3.16
CA MET A 1 -2.38 -16.41 3.97
C MET A 1 -1.33 -16.29 5.07
N LYS A 2 -0.83 -17.40 5.67
CA LYS A 2 0.29 -17.38 6.63
C LYS A 2 1.61 -16.85 6.04
N ASP A 3 1.96 -17.26 4.81
CA ASP A 3 3.24 -16.85 4.18
C ASP A 3 3.32 -15.36 3.85
N ILE A 4 2.18 -14.76 3.51
CA ILE A 4 2.08 -13.36 3.06
C ILE A 4 2.33 -12.41 4.24
N ASN A 5 1.80 -12.70 5.42
CA ASN A 5 2.09 -11.91 6.63
C ASN A 5 3.55 -12.07 7.08
N MET A 6 4.15 -13.25 6.87
CA MET A 6 5.55 -13.51 7.19
C MET A 6 6.50 -12.65 6.34
N ILE A 7 6.19 -12.48 5.04
CA ILE A 7 6.94 -11.60 4.13
C ILE A 7 6.88 -10.13 4.60
N TYR A 8 5.71 -9.65 5.04
CA TYR A 8 5.58 -8.28 5.51
C TYR A 8 6.36 -8.02 6.81
N THR A 9 6.31 -8.96 7.75
CA THR A 9 7.09 -8.86 8.99
C THR A 9 8.59 -8.88 8.71
N ASP A 10 9.02 -9.71 7.76
CA ASP A 10 10.42 -9.79 7.32
C ASP A 10 10.89 -8.49 6.65
N LEU A 11 10.10 -7.92 5.73
CA LEU A 11 10.40 -6.62 5.11
C LEU A 11 10.54 -5.48 6.13
N ILE A 12 9.68 -5.44 7.15
CA ILE A 12 9.79 -4.47 8.25
C ILE A 12 11.07 -4.70 9.05
N HIS A 13 11.38 -5.96 9.35
CA HIS A 13 12.57 -6.32 10.10
C HIS A 13 13.84 -5.89 9.36
N GLN A 14 13.96 -6.26 8.08
CA GLN A 14 15.08 -5.87 7.22
C GLN A 14 15.24 -4.36 7.13
N LYS A 15 14.13 -3.62 6.98
CA LYS A 15 14.16 -2.15 6.97
C LYS A 15 14.74 -1.60 8.29
N ARG A 16 14.25 -2.10 9.44
CA ARG A 16 14.75 -1.64 10.75
C ARG A 16 16.23 -1.93 10.96
N GLU A 17 16.70 -3.10 10.52
CA GLU A 17 18.12 -3.44 10.58
C GLU A 17 18.96 -2.51 9.69
N ALA A 18 18.48 -2.22 8.48
CA ALA A 18 19.15 -1.29 7.57
C ALA A 18 19.21 0.13 8.14
N GLU A 19 18.12 0.62 8.74
CA GLU A 19 18.07 1.93 9.41
C GLU A 19 19.03 2.00 10.60
N ALA A 20 19.10 0.94 11.41
CA ALA A 20 20.03 0.87 12.54
C ALA A 20 21.49 0.92 12.07
N ARG A 21 21.85 0.14 11.04
CA ARG A 21 23.19 0.17 10.43
C ARG A 21 23.51 1.52 9.80
N LEU A 22 22.54 2.14 9.13
CA LEU A 22 22.70 3.47 8.54
C LEU A 22 23.04 4.50 9.63
N THR A 23 22.30 4.48 10.73
CA THR A 23 22.52 5.37 11.89
C THR A 23 23.92 5.17 12.48
N GLU A 24 24.34 3.91 12.65
CA GLU A 24 25.68 3.57 13.14
C GLU A 24 26.78 4.10 12.21
N TYR A 25 26.65 3.89 10.91
CA TYR A 25 27.63 4.36 9.92
C TYR A 25 27.66 5.88 9.80
N GLN A 26 26.50 6.54 9.89
CA GLN A 26 26.43 8.00 9.92
C GLN A 26 27.16 8.57 11.14
N LYS A 27 26.96 7.99 12.33
CA LYS A 27 27.66 8.40 13.55
C LYS A 27 29.18 8.20 13.44
N LYS A 28 29.62 7.05 12.89
CA LYS A 28 31.05 6.78 12.62
C LYS A 28 31.62 7.79 11.62
N LEU A 29 30.87 8.12 10.57
CA LEU A 29 31.28 9.06 9.55
C LEU A 29 31.41 10.48 10.13
N GLU A 30 30.46 10.92 10.97
CA GLU A 30 30.48 12.21 11.64
C GLU A 30 31.72 12.38 12.52
N GLN A 31 32.03 11.37 13.35
CA GLN A 31 33.25 11.34 14.18
C GLN A 31 34.54 11.43 13.36
N LEU A 32 34.56 10.86 12.16
CA LEU A 32 35.71 10.90 11.25
C LEU A 32 35.75 12.19 10.40
N GLN A 33 34.60 12.83 10.15
CA GLN A 33 34.46 14.00 9.29
C GLN A 33 34.60 15.35 10.01
N GLU A 34 34.55 15.39 11.35
CA GLU A 34 34.80 16.60 12.16
C GLU A 34 36.11 17.35 11.77
N ARG A 35 37.04 16.67 11.08
CA ARG A 35 38.27 17.28 10.53
C ARG A 35 38.56 16.83 9.11
N LYS A 36 37.56 16.81 8.22
CA LYS A 36 37.77 16.44 6.80
C LYS A 36 38.81 17.36 6.17
N SER A 37 40.01 16.83 5.98
CA SER A 37 41.15 17.52 5.40
C SER A 37 41.70 16.75 4.21
N ASN A 38 41.99 17.48 3.13
CA ASN A 38 42.65 16.92 1.96
C ASN A 38 44.15 16.84 2.22
N ILE A 39 44.80 15.77 1.76
CA ILE A 39 46.25 15.65 1.81
C ILE A 39 46.81 16.28 0.53
N ILE A 40 47.76 17.20 0.68
CA ILE A 40 48.44 17.88 -0.42
C ILE A 40 49.95 17.77 -0.24
N ILE A 41 50.68 17.85 -1.34
CA ILE A 41 52.15 17.90 -1.34
C ILE A 41 52.59 19.33 -1.66
N LYS A 42 53.51 19.88 -0.87
CA LYS A 42 54.14 21.19 -1.14
C LYS A 42 55.64 21.02 -1.30
N LYS A 43 56.23 21.78 -2.23
CA LYS A 43 57.67 21.88 -2.43
C LYS A 43 58.21 23.10 -1.69
N ILE A 44 59.17 22.91 -0.78
CA ILE A 44 59.79 23.97 0.00
C ILE A 44 61.30 23.77 -0.07
N ASN A 45 62.03 24.77 -0.57
CA ASN A 45 63.49 24.74 -0.71
C ASN A 45 64.08 23.51 -1.43
N GLY A 46 63.31 22.93 -2.37
CA GLY A 46 63.73 21.74 -3.14
C GLY A 46 63.09 20.44 -2.66
N ASP A 47 62.73 20.34 -1.38
CA ASP A 47 62.18 19.14 -0.76
C ASP A 47 60.65 19.10 -0.78
N LEU A 48 60.07 17.90 -0.72
CA LEU A 48 58.63 17.65 -0.75
C LEU A 48 58.08 17.25 0.62
N TYR A 49 56.94 17.83 0.99
CA TYR A 49 56.28 17.60 2.27
C TYR A 49 54.77 17.43 2.13
N TYR A 50 54.21 16.51 2.92
CA TYR A 50 52.76 16.32 3.08
C TYR A 50 52.16 17.36 4.02
N TYR A 51 51.00 17.89 3.66
CA TYR A 51 50.17 18.77 4.48
C TYR A 51 48.71 18.31 4.45
N SER A 52 48.01 18.39 5.57
CA SER A 52 46.55 18.31 5.62
C SER A 52 45.97 19.71 5.45
N GLN A 53 45.01 19.87 4.55
CA GLN A 53 44.39 21.15 4.22
C GLN A 53 42.87 21.07 4.40
N HIS A 54 42.30 22.02 5.13
CA HIS A 54 40.86 22.16 5.29
C HIS A 54 40.46 23.65 5.27
N ARG A 55 39.16 23.93 5.14
CA ARG A 55 38.63 25.29 5.22
C ARG A 55 38.03 25.52 6.59
N GLU A 56 38.41 26.62 7.22
CA GLU A 56 37.88 27.07 8.50
C GLU A 56 37.61 28.57 8.39
N ASN A 57 36.39 29.02 8.69
CA ASN A 57 35.97 30.42 8.59
C ASN A 57 36.33 31.11 7.26
N GLY A 58 36.18 30.39 6.13
CA GLY A 58 36.49 30.89 4.78
C GLY A 58 37.99 30.94 4.43
N LYS A 59 38.89 30.62 5.37
CA LYS A 59 40.33 30.56 5.16
C LYS A 59 40.81 29.13 4.99
N VAL A 60 41.85 28.94 4.19
CA VAL A 60 42.48 27.65 3.97
C VAL A 60 43.55 27.44 5.06
N VAL A 61 43.31 26.49 5.95
CA VAL A 61 44.25 26.11 7.00
C VAL A 61 45.05 24.90 6.53
N SER A 62 46.38 25.01 6.54
CA SER A 62 47.30 23.92 6.18
C SER A 62 48.11 23.50 7.41
N LYS A 63 48.10 22.21 7.75
CA LYS A 63 48.89 21.63 8.84
C LYS A 63 49.90 20.64 8.27
N TYR A 64 51.16 20.75 8.71
CA TYR A 64 52.25 19.87 8.30
C TYR A 64 52.02 18.44 8.80
N LEU A 65 52.28 17.44 7.94
CA LEU A 65 52.15 16.01 8.26
C LEU A 65 53.50 15.30 8.28
N GLY A 66 54.42 15.62 7.36
CA GLY A 66 55.72 14.95 7.29
C GLY A 66 56.44 15.16 5.95
N ALA A 67 57.69 14.69 5.86
CA ALA A 67 58.41 14.59 4.59
C ALA A 67 57.77 13.52 3.68
N VAL A 68 57.82 13.71 2.37
CA VAL A 68 57.34 12.71 1.40
C VAL A 68 58.27 11.51 1.39
N LYS A 69 57.87 10.44 2.08
CA LYS A 69 58.55 9.15 2.15
C LYS A 69 57.50 8.03 2.20
N PRO A 70 57.78 6.84 1.67
CA PRO A 70 56.87 5.70 1.82
C PRO A 70 56.52 5.49 3.30
N GLY A 71 55.22 5.43 3.59
CA GLY A 71 54.74 5.16 4.94
C GLY A 71 54.54 6.38 5.86
N SER A 72 54.94 7.59 5.45
CA SER A 72 54.98 8.74 6.37
C SER A 72 53.62 9.30 6.79
N ILE A 73 52.53 8.94 6.10
CA ILE A 73 51.16 9.41 6.34
C ILE A 73 50.12 8.27 6.33
N VAL A 74 50.53 7.05 6.65
CA VAL A 74 49.69 5.84 6.55
C VAL A 74 48.40 5.97 7.36
N ASP A 75 48.45 6.62 8.53
CA ASP A 75 47.28 6.79 9.38
C ASP A 75 46.26 7.75 8.78
N GLU A 76 46.71 8.82 8.13
CA GLU A 76 45.88 9.77 7.39
C GLU A 76 45.26 9.13 6.15
N GLU A 77 46.04 8.33 5.40
CA GLU A 77 45.55 7.59 4.23
C GLU A 77 44.50 6.55 4.63
N LYS A 78 44.74 5.78 5.71
CA LYS A 78 43.76 4.85 6.27
C LYS A 78 42.46 5.54 6.67
N LYS A 79 42.54 6.72 7.31
CA LYS A 79 41.36 7.52 7.67
C LYS A 79 40.58 7.97 6.43
N GLN A 80 41.26 8.47 5.40
CA GLN A 80 40.61 8.86 4.14
C GLN A 80 39.93 7.67 3.46
N MET A 81 40.60 6.52 3.42
CA MET A 81 40.04 5.28 2.89
C MET A 81 38.79 4.84 3.67
N GLN A 82 38.84 4.89 5.01
CA GLN A 82 37.70 4.55 5.86
C GLN A 82 36.51 5.49 5.66
N ILE A 83 36.75 6.80 5.51
CA ILE A 83 35.70 7.78 5.19
C ILE A 83 35.05 7.46 3.84
N SER A 84 35.86 7.12 2.82
CA SER A 84 35.36 6.75 1.50
C SER A 84 34.47 5.51 1.57
N ASP A 85 34.94 4.43 2.21
CA ASP A 85 34.19 3.18 2.37
C ASP A 85 32.88 3.38 3.16
N LEU A 86 32.93 4.10 4.29
CA LEU A 86 31.72 4.41 5.05
C LEU A 86 30.74 5.28 4.26
N SER A 87 31.23 6.26 3.48
CA SER A 87 30.39 7.11 2.65
C SER A 87 29.67 6.28 1.57
N GLU A 88 30.35 5.31 0.98
CA GLU A 88 29.77 4.39 0.00
C GLU A 88 28.72 3.48 0.65
N LYS A 89 29.03 2.89 1.81
CA LYS A 89 28.08 2.07 2.59
C LYS A 89 26.83 2.84 2.98
N VAL A 90 26.96 4.09 3.43
CA VAL A 90 25.83 4.98 3.76
C VAL A 90 24.98 5.24 2.51
N LYS A 91 25.61 5.50 1.37
CA LYS A 91 24.89 5.72 0.10
C LYS A 91 24.09 4.48 -0.30
N ASN A 92 24.70 3.31 -0.26
CA ASN A 92 24.06 2.05 -0.63
C ASN A 92 22.90 1.71 0.31
N LEU A 93 23.08 1.84 1.63
CA LEU A 93 22.01 1.60 2.61
C LEU A 93 20.81 2.52 2.42
N LYS A 94 21.02 3.79 2.01
CA LYS A 94 19.91 4.71 1.71
C LYS A 94 19.08 4.21 0.53
N LEU A 95 19.73 3.72 -0.53
CA LEU A 95 19.04 3.15 -1.69
C LEU A 95 18.27 1.87 -1.31
N ASP A 96 18.87 1.02 -0.48
CA ASP A 96 18.22 -0.21 0.00
C ASP A 96 16.97 0.11 0.83
N ILE A 97 17.06 1.08 1.75
CA ILE A 97 15.90 1.53 2.56
C ILE A 97 14.79 2.08 1.66
N GLU A 98 15.12 2.92 0.68
CA GLU A 98 14.13 3.47 -0.26
C GLU A 98 13.41 2.36 -1.05
N SER A 99 14.17 1.35 -1.51
CA SER A 99 13.63 0.17 -2.18
C SER A 99 12.68 -0.61 -1.26
N LEU A 100 13.09 -0.87 -0.01
CA LEU A 100 12.28 -1.57 0.99
C LEU A 100 10.98 -0.81 1.32
N GLU A 101 11.05 0.52 1.44
CA GLU A 101 9.87 1.37 1.66
C GLU A 101 8.86 1.25 0.52
N GLN A 102 9.34 1.26 -0.72
CA GLN A 102 8.50 1.10 -1.89
C GLN A 102 7.84 -0.29 -1.95
N MET A 103 8.56 -1.34 -1.57
CA MET A 103 8.00 -2.69 -1.46
C MET A 103 6.92 -2.77 -0.38
N ILE A 104 7.17 -2.22 0.82
CA ILE A 104 6.21 -2.15 1.93
C ILE A 104 4.94 -1.40 1.50
N LYS A 105 5.09 -0.26 0.80
CA LYS A 105 3.98 0.52 0.27
C LYS A 105 3.13 -0.28 -0.72
N CYS A 106 3.77 -0.98 -1.66
CA CYS A 106 3.08 -1.86 -2.60
C CYS A 106 2.31 -2.98 -1.89
N TYR A 107 2.90 -3.55 -0.84
CA TYR A 107 2.27 -4.59 -0.05
C TYR A 107 1.01 -4.09 0.67
N ILE A 108 1.09 -2.93 1.34
CA ILE A 108 -0.06 -2.32 2.02
C ILE A 108 -1.20 -2.05 1.03
N LYS A 109 -0.87 -1.54 -0.17
CA LYS A 109 -1.86 -1.32 -1.24
C LYS A 109 -2.55 -2.61 -1.66
N ARG A 110 -1.80 -3.69 -1.88
CA ARG A 110 -2.37 -5.01 -2.22
C ARG A 110 -3.27 -5.55 -1.10
N LYS A 111 -2.81 -5.50 0.14
CA LYS A 111 -3.60 -5.95 1.30
C LYS A 111 -4.92 -5.17 1.44
N LYS A 112 -4.90 -3.86 1.22
CA LYS A 112 -6.12 -3.03 1.21
C LYS A 112 -7.05 -3.41 0.06
N GLN A 113 -6.51 -3.71 -1.11
CA GLN A 113 -7.31 -4.15 -2.25
C GLN A 113 -7.94 -5.54 -2.04
N ASP A 114 -7.22 -6.44 -1.39
CA ASP A 114 -7.76 -7.75 -0.97
C ASP A 114 -8.79 -7.61 0.16
N SER A 115 -8.63 -6.63 1.08
CA SER A 115 -9.65 -6.36 2.11
C SER A 115 -10.90 -5.67 1.57
N ILE A 116 -10.81 -4.91 0.47
CA ILE A 116 -11.99 -4.38 -0.23
C ILE A 116 -12.81 -5.51 -0.89
N LEU A 117 -12.20 -6.68 -1.10
CA LEU A 117 -12.89 -7.87 -1.61
C LEU A 117 -13.50 -8.72 -0.49
N ASP A 118 -14.12 -8.09 0.52
CA ASP A 118 -14.81 -8.81 1.58
C ASP A 118 -15.73 -9.90 1.02
N ASN A 119 -15.65 -11.08 1.63
CA ASN A 119 -16.52 -12.19 1.31
C ASN A 119 -17.87 -11.93 1.95
N PHE A 120 -18.94 -12.00 1.17
CA PHE A 120 -20.30 -11.84 1.68
C PHE A 120 -21.23 -12.81 0.97
N SER A 121 -22.41 -12.98 1.54
CA SER A 121 -23.48 -13.76 0.95
C SER A 121 -24.80 -13.04 1.15
N PHE A 122 -25.76 -13.32 0.29
CA PHE A 122 -27.12 -12.84 0.42
C PHE A 122 -28.06 -13.83 -0.26
N GLU A 123 -29.33 -13.69 0.04
CA GLU A 123 -30.41 -14.51 -0.51
C GLU A 123 -31.29 -13.64 -1.41
N VAL A 124 -31.87 -14.26 -2.43
CA VAL A 124 -32.75 -13.60 -3.38
C VAL A 124 -34.12 -14.21 -3.23
N TYR A 125 -35.09 -13.35 -3.10
CA TYR A 125 -36.48 -13.70 -2.87
C TYR A 125 -37.35 -13.15 -3.99
N TRP A 126 -38.43 -13.87 -4.29
CA TRP A 126 -39.59 -13.40 -5.03
C TRP A 126 -40.77 -13.44 -4.06
N LYS A 127 -41.29 -12.28 -3.66
CA LYS A 127 -42.17 -12.21 -2.47
C LYS A 127 -41.52 -12.97 -1.31
N ASP A 128 -42.16 -13.97 -0.72
CA ASP A 128 -41.59 -14.78 0.36
C ASP A 128 -40.92 -16.09 -0.12
N ASP A 129 -40.91 -16.36 -1.43
CA ASP A 129 -40.27 -17.54 -2.02
C ASP A 129 -38.77 -17.27 -2.25
N ILE A 130 -37.89 -18.09 -1.66
CA ILE A 130 -36.46 -18.03 -1.98
C ILE A 130 -36.20 -18.55 -3.40
N THR A 131 -35.47 -17.79 -4.21
CA THR A 131 -35.18 -18.13 -5.63
C THR A 131 -33.71 -18.47 -5.85
N ALA A 132 -32.81 -17.87 -5.07
CA ALA A 132 -31.38 -18.13 -5.13
C ALA A 132 -30.66 -17.74 -3.84
N ARG A 133 -29.49 -18.34 -3.61
CA ARG A 133 -28.51 -17.88 -2.63
C ARG A 133 -27.17 -17.62 -3.30
N VAL A 134 -26.57 -16.48 -2.99
CA VAL A 134 -25.36 -15.99 -3.64
C VAL A 134 -24.21 -15.95 -2.65
N TYR A 135 -23.05 -16.46 -3.08
CA TYR A 135 -21.82 -16.44 -2.31
C TYR A 135 -20.74 -15.69 -3.09
N VAL A 136 -20.21 -14.62 -2.50
CA VAL A 136 -19.12 -13.84 -3.05
C VAL A 136 -17.85 -14.19 -2.29
N ARG A 137 -16.85 -14.74 -2.99
CA ARG A 137 -15.56 -15.13 -2.43
C ARG A 137 -14.41 -14.59 -3.27
N GLY A 138 -13.68 -13.62 -2.75
CA GLY A 138 -12.64 -12.92 -3.52
C GLY A 138 -13.23 -12.33 -4.80
N LYS A 139 -12.75 -12.76 -5.97
CA LYS A 139 -13.24 -12.30 -7.29
C LYS A 139 -14.42 -13.09 -7.85
N ASN A 140 -14.73 -14.25 -7.26
CA ASN A 140 -15.68 -15.21 -7.79
C ASN A 140 -17.03 -15.10 -7.08
N VAL A 141 -18.10 -15.21 -7.84
CA VAL A 141 -19.48 -15.26 -7.35
C VAL A 141 -20.07 -16.60 -7.75
N THR A 142 -20.67 -17.30 -6.80
CA THR A 142 -21.38 -18.56 -7.02
C THR A 142 -22.84 -18.40 -6.62
N VAL A 143 -23.75 -18.89 -7.45
CA VAL A 143 -25.20 -18.81 -7.26
C VAL A 143 -25.78 -20.21 -7.14
N SER A 144 -26.42 -20.49 -6.01
CA SER A 144 -27.26 -21.65 -5.77
C SER A 144 -28.71 -21.30 -6.12
N LYS A 145 -29.19 -21.75 -7.28
CA LYS A 145 -30.56 -21.51 -7.75
C LYS A 145 -31.53 -22.53 -7.14
N TYR A 146 -32.72 -22.07 -6.75
CA TYR A 146 -33.81 -22.90 -6.22
C TYR A 146 -35.07 -22.87 -7.08
N THR A 147 -35.06 -22.08 -8.16
CA THR A 147 -36.14 -22.04 -9.15
C THR A 147 -35.55 -21.93 -10.56
N GLU A 148 -36.18 -22.60 -11.52
CA GLU A 148 -35.89 -22.49 -12.96
C GLU A 148 -36.90 -21.59 -13.69
N ASN A 149 -37.85 -20.98 -12.97
CA ASN A 149 -38.78 -20.02 -13.58
C ASN A 149 -38.01 -18.75 -13.99
N PRO A 150 -37.95 -18.41 -15.29
CA PRO A 150 -37.16 -17.29 -15.77
C PRO A 150 -37.68 -15.92 -15.29
N GLY A 151 -38.96 -15.80 -14.97
CA GLY A 151 -39.52 -14.57 -14.40
C GLY A 151 -39.17 -14.36 -12.92
N LYS A 152 -38.93 -15.45 -12.17
CA LYS A 152 -38.54 -15.39 -10.76
C LYS A 152 -37.02 -15.41 -10.55
N GLN A 153 -36.27 -15.90 -11.52
CA GLN A 153 -34.84 -16.14 -11.41
C GLN A 153 -34.03 -14.96 -11.95
N LEU A 154 -33.40 -14.19 -11.05
CA LEU A 154 -32.57 -13.04 -11.43
C LEU A 154 -31.27 -13.44 -12.15
N PHE A 155 -30.70 -14.60 -11.80
CA PHE A 155 -29.39 -15.01 -12.31
C PHE A 155 -29.50 -16.09 -13.38
N ALA A 156 -29.00 -15.76 -14.58
CA ALA A 156 -28.91 -16.73 -15.68
C ALA A 156 -27.89 -17.85 -15.38
N GLU A 157 -26.67 -17.47 -14.96
CA GLU A 157 -25.56 -18.38 -14.72
C GLU A 157 -25.31 -18.67 -13.24
N LYS A 158 -24.83 -19.88 -12.93
CA LYS A 158 -24.48 -20.32 -11.56
C LYS A 158 -23.12 -19.78 -11.08
N LYS A 159 -22.31 -19.22 -11.98
CA LYS A 159 -21.00 -18.63 -11.66
C LYS A 159 -20.86 -17.32 -12.43
N MET A 160 -20.30 -16.31 -11.79
CA MET A 160 -20.00 -15.04 -12.44
C MET A 160 -18.86 -14.31 -11.73
N THR A 161 -18.38 -13.25 -12.35
CA THR A 161 -17.42 -12.31 -11.75
C THR A 161 -18.14 -11.31 -10.84
N ARG A 162 -17.41 -10.73 -9.89
CA ARG A 162 -17.94 -9.57 -9.12
C ARG A 162 -18.36 -8.40 -10.00
N TYR A 163 -17.72 -8.20 -11.15
CA TYR A 163 -18.08 -7.14 -12.08
C TYR A 163 -19.50 -7.36 -12.64
N GLN A 164 -19.81 -8.59 -13.08
CA GLN A 164 -21.14 -8.96 -13.53
C GLN A 164 -22.17 -8.82 -12.41
N LEU A 165 -21.85 -9.25 -11.18
CA LEU A 165 -22.73 -9.03 -10.02
C LEU A 165 -22.96 -7.53 -9.75
N GLY A 166 -21.91 -6.71 -9.87
CA GLY A 166 -22.01 -5.25 -9.73
C GLY A 166 -22.94 -4.63 -10.76
N LYS A 167 -22.94 -5.11 -12.00
CA LYS A 167 -23.92 -4.71 -13.03
C LYS A 167 -25.34 -5.12 -12.69
N ILE A 168 -25.53 -6.28 -12.08
CA ILE A 168 -26.85 -6.71 -11.59
C ILE A 168 -27.34 -5.78 -10.47
N PHE A 169 -26.49 -5.41 -9.52
CA PHE A 169 -26.86 -4.43 -8.49
C PHE A 169 -27.14 -3.05 -9.07
N GLU A 170 -26.36 -2.59 -10.05
CA GLU A 170 -26.59 -1.30 -10.73
C GLU A 170 -27.97 -1.24 -11.39
N MET A 171 -28.46 -2.34 -11.99
CA MET A 171 -29.83 -2.43 -12.54
C MET A 171 -30.94 -2.32 -11.47
N ARG A 172 -30.60 -2.46 -10.18
CA ARG A 172 -31.52 -2.35 -9.04
C ARG A 172 -31.38 -1.00 -8.32
N CYS A 173 -30.56 -0.10 -8.84
CA CYS A 173 -30.34 1.24 -8.31
C CYS A 173 -30.95 2.30 -9.23
N TRP A 174 -31.12 3.51 -8.70
CA TRP A 174 -31.41 4.69 -9.53
C TRP A 174 -30.26 5.00 -10.48
N GLU A 175 -30.55 5.66 -11.61
CA GLU A 175 -29.53 6.07 -12.56
C GLU A 175 -28.48 6.99 -11.91
N LYS A 176 -27.20 6.68 -12.15
CA LYS A 176 -26.08 7.43 -11.56
C LYS A 176 -26.04 8.91 -11.97
N GLY A 177 -26.55 9.24 -13.16
CA GLY A 177 -26.54 10.60 -13.71
C GLY A 177 -27.77 11.45 -13.34
N ARG A 178 -28.64 10.96 -12.46
CA ARG A 178 -29.87 11.65 -12.07
C ARG A 178 -29.55 12.94 -11.29
N ALA A 179 -30.32 14.01 -11.52
CA ALA A 179 -30.04 15.32 -10.93
C ALA A 179 -30.12 15.34 -9.38
N ASP A 180 -31.03 14.57 -8.80
CA ASP A 180 -31.29 14.42 -7.36
C ASP A 180 -30.45 13.30 -6.71
N ILE A 181 -29.48 12.70 -7.42
CA ILE A 181 -28.79 11.50 -6.92
C ILE A 181 -28.03 11.76 -5.61
N ASN A 182 -27.45 12.95 -5.44
CA ASN A 182 -26.71 13.30 -4.23
C ASN A 182 -27.63 13.38 -3.00
N GLU A 183 -28.84 13.91 -3.17
CA GLU A 183 -29.86 13.98 -2.10
C GLU A 183 -30.33 12.58 -1.70
N ILE A 184 -30.54 11.70 -2.69
CA ILE A 184 -30.90 10.29 -2.44
C ILE A 184 -29.78 9.60 -1.65
N LEU A 185 -28.52 9.78 -2.04
CA LEU A 185 -27.38 9.20 -1.34
C LEU A 185 -27.26 9.73 0.09
N GLU A 186 -27.43 11.03 0.30
CA GLU A 186 -27.40 11.66 1.62
C GLU A 186 -28.51 11.09 2.54
N ASN A 187 -29.74 10.95 2.04
CA ASN A 187 -30.85 10.34 2.76
C ASN A 187 -30.59 8.86 3.13
N LEU A 188 -29.81 8.14 2.33
CA LEU A 188 -29.37 6.76 2.62
C LEU A 188 -28.13 6.71 3.54
N GLY A 189 -27.52 7.85 3.85
CA GLY A 189 -26.28 7.95 4.61
C GLY A 189 -25.03 7.53 3.83
N LEU A 190 -25.05 7.65 2.51
CA LEU A 190 -23.97 7.24 1.60
C LEU A 190 -23.20 8.46 1.08
N LYS A 191 -21.87 8.35 1.04
CA LYS A 191 -20.97 9.43 0.57
C LYS A 191 -20.76 9.42 -0.95
N GLU A 192 -20.97 8.29 -1.58
CA GLU A 192 -20.73 8.09 -3.01
C GLU A 192 -21.71 7.06 -3.58
N TYR A 193 -21.92 7.13 -4.89
CA TYR A 193 -22.74 6.17 -5.60
C TYR A 193 -22.04 4.80 -5.65
N ASN A 194 -22.45 3.89 -4.78
CA ASN A 194 -21.96 2.51 -4.72
C ASN A 194 -23.15 1.54 -4.79
N PRO A 195 -23.34 0.82 -5.91
CA PRO A 195 -24.48 -0.06 -6.11
C PRO A 195 -24.65 -1.14 -5.03
N TYR A 196 -23.56 -1.67 -4.48
CA TYR A 196 -23.64 -2.67 -3.41
C TYR A 196 -24.20 -2.06 -2.12
N GLU A 197 -23.70 -0.89 -1.70
CA GLU A 197 -24.18 -0.22 -0.49
C GLU A 197 -25.62 0.28 -0.65
N ILE A 198 -25.99 0.78 -1.84
CA ILE A 198 -27.37 1.15 -2.15
C ILE A 198 -28.28 -0.07 -2.03
N VAL A 199 -27.97 -1.17 -2.72
CA VAL A 199 -28.76 -2.40 -2.66
C VAL A 199 -28.84 -2.95 -1.23
N ARG A 200 -27.80 -2.82 -0.43
CA ARG A 200 -27.81 -3.22 0.97
C ARG A 200 -28.79 -2.41 1.82
N LYS A 201 -28.98 -1.13 1.50
CA LYS A 201 -29.93 -0.24 2.19
C LYS A 201 -31.36 -0.40 1.68
N THR A 202 -31.53 -0.68 0.39
CA THR A 202 -32.85 -0.72 -0.28
C THR A 202 -33.38 -2.13 -0.51
N HIS A 203 -32.63 -3.16 -0.15
CA HIS A 203 -32.86 -4.55 -0.53
C HIS A 203 -32.98 -4.77 -2.05
N GLY A 204 -32.51 -3.82 -2.86
CA GLY A 204 -32.61 -3.83 -4.31
C GLY A 204 -34.04 -4.01 -4.82
N VAL A 205 -35.04 -3.51 -4.09
CA VAL A 205 -36.43 -3.55 -4.54
C VAL A 205 -36.62 -2.71 -5.79
N SER A 206 -37.47 -3.17 -6.70
CA SER A 206 -37.80 -2.47 -7.94
C SER A 206 -39.30 -2.47 -8.15
N TYR A 207 -39.83 -1.40 -8.72
CA TYR A 207 -41.24 -1.32 -9.09
C TYR A 207 -41.62 -2.30 -10.21
N ASN A 208 -40.65 -2.84 -10.94
CA ASN A 208 -40.93 -3.68 -12.11
C ASN A 208 -41.22 -5.15 -11.76
N ASP A 209 -40.82 -5.62 -10.58
CA ASP A 209 -40.99 -7.03 -10.17
C ASP A 209 -41.25 -7.16 -8.66
N TYR A 210 -41.13 -8.39 -8.14
CA TYR A 210 -41.22 -8.71 -6.71
C TYR A 210 -39.91 -9.27 -6.16
N ILE A 211 -38.80 -9.02 -6.85
CA ILE A 211 -37.47 -9.51 -6.47
C ILE A 211 -36.88 -8.60 -5.41
N TRP A 212 -36.29 -9.18 -4.36
CA TRP A 212 -35.55 -8.44 -3.35
C TRP A 212 -34.44 -9.29 -2.74
N PHE A 213 -33.49 -8.64 -2.08
CA PHE A 213 -32.32 -9.28 -1.48
C PHE A 213 -32.33 -9.21 0.04
N ARG A 214 -32.11 -10.37 0.67
CA ARG A 214 -31.95 -10.49 2.12
C ARG A 214 -30.49 -10.72 2.49
N PHE A 215 -29.96 -9.91 3.39
CA PHE A 215 -28.59 -10.01 3.88
C PHE A 215 -28.52 -10.79 5.21
N PRO A 216 -27.35 -11.34 5.56
CA PRO A 216 -27.21 -12.16 6.75
C PRO A 216 -27.54 -11.39 8.04
N GLY A 217 -28.34 -12.00 8.90
CA GLY A 217 -28.79 -11.41 10.18
C GLY A 217 -30.16 -10.72 10.10
N GLU A 218 -30.74 -10.57 8.91
CA GLU A 218 -32.05 -9.95 8.72
C GLU A 218 -33.20 -10.96 8.89
N GLN A 219 -34.27 -10.52 9.55
CA GLN A 219 -35.52 -11.28 9.72
C GLN A 219 -36.67 -10.67 8.89
N LEU A 220 -36.34 -9.85 7.90
CA LEU A 220 -37.30 -9.17 7.03
C LEU A 220 -38.06 -10.17 6.15
N THR A 221 -39.27 -9.78 5.79
CA THR A 221 -40.17 -10.48 4.86
C THR A 221 -40.54 -9.56 3.69
N SER A 222 -41.23 -10.10 2.70
CA SER A 222 -41.65 -9.30 1.53
C SER A 222 -42.52 -8.09 1.90
N LYS A 223 -43.31 -8.18 2.96
CA LYS A 223 -44.16 -7.09 3.47
C LYS A 223 -43.37 -5.92 4.04
N ASP A 224 -42.15 -6.16 4.50
CA ASP A 224 -41.32 -5.13 5.13
C ASP A 224 -40.59 -4.26 4.09
N VAL A 225 -40.42 -4.77 2.87
CA VAL A 225 -39.54 -4.17 1.86
C VAL A 225 -40.23 -3.83 0.55
N LEU A 226 -41.25 -4.58 0.15
CA LEU A 226 -41.96 -4.32 -1.11
C LEU A 226 -42.92 -3.15 -0.94
N VAL A 227 -42.94 -2.28 -1.94
CA VAL A 227 -43.77 -1.07 -1.96
C VAL A 227 -45.20 -1.36 -2.47
N ARG A 228 -45.49 -2.59 -2.90
CA ARG A 228 -46.79 -3.02 -3.44
C ARG A 228 -47.07 -4.49 -3.11
N ASP A 229 -48.36 -4.83 -3.03
CA ASP A 229 -48.89 -6.16 -2.68
C ASP A 229 -48.90 -7.18 -3.84
#